data_AF-A0A381FCB1-F1
#
_entry.id   AF-A0A381FCB1-F1
#
_cell.length_a   1.000
_cell.length_b   1.000
_cell.length_c   1.000
_cell.angle_alpha   90.00
_cell.angle_beta   90.00
_cell.angle_gamma   90.00
#
_symmetry.space_group_name_H-M   'P 1'
#
loop_
_entity.id
_entity.type
_entity.pdbx_description
1 polymer ?
#
loop_
_entity_poly.entity_id
_entity_poly.type
_entity_poly.pdbx_seq_one_letter_code
_entity_poly.pdbx_strand_id
1 'polypeptide(L)'
;MKNKLLIFLVLASMNMYAQQQKNIEHFTVRVREEVGDLNKDGLQDKVILTMDTVDAQQPLKLQIFLLQSNRKLRLEFSSKEVFNPQYPDGKYGGDQIPSIFIEDGNLILYSEINDVKQYYTFRYQNKNFELIKISKIVWDGKDTTTETQFDLVKGEKTENSKLLGSEKTKKKKPTKIALKALPTLQNFRNPEHQFD
;
A
#
# COMPACT_ATOMS: atom_id res chain seq x y z
N MET A 1 43.38 36.28 -24.75
CA MET A 1 41.93 35.95 -24.61
C MET A 1 41.62 34.48 -24.88
N LYS A 2 42.31 33.80 -25.81
CA LYS A 2 42.07 32.37 -26.14
C LYS A 2 42.29 31.40 -24.95
N ASN A 3 43.29 31.63 -24.09
CA ASN A 3 43.58 30.72 -22.97
C ASN A 3 42.59 30.85 -21.78
N LYS A 4 41.92 31.99 -21.62
CA LYS A 4 40.91 32.18 -20.55
C LYS A 4 39.58 31.50 -20.90
N LEU A 5 39.24 31.41 -22.19
CA LEU A 5 38.04 30.72 -22.67
C LEU A 5 38.15 29.20 -22.49
N LEU A 6 39.35 28.64 -22.66
CA LEU A 6 39.60 27.21 -22.49
C LEU A 6 39.41 26.75 -21.03
N ILE A 7 39.87 27.56 -20.08
CA ILE A 7 39.72 27.29 -18.63
C ILE A 7 38.24 27.32 -18.22
N PHE A 8 37.45 28.22 -18.80
CA PHE A 8 36.01 28.30 -18.54
C PHE A 8 35.26 27.07 -19.06
N LEU A 9 35.66 26.52 -20.21
CA LEU A 9 35.05 25.33 -20.78
C LEU A 9 35.32 24.06 -19.94
N VAL A 10 36.53 23.93 -19.39
CA VAL A 10 36.91 22.78 -18.54
C VAL A 10 36.15 22.82 -17.21
N LEU A 11 35.98 24.01 -16.59
CA LEU A 11 35.23 24.17 -15.34
C LEU A 11 33.72 23.92 -15.52
N ALA A 12 33.15 24.21 -16.69
CA ALA A 12 31.74 23.91 -16.98
C ALA A 12 31.45 22.40 -17.05
N SER A 13 32.42 21.61 -17.55
CA SER A 13 32.26 20.15 -17.68
C SER A 13 32.29 19.40 -16.33
N MET A 14 32.97 19.94 -15.32
CA MET A 14 33.09 19.30 -14.00
C MET A 14 31.78 19.39 -13.17
N ASN A 15 30.96 20.40 -13.41
CA ASN A 15 29.69 20.58 -12.68
C ASN A 15 28.58 19.63 -13.17
N MET A 16 28.70 19.05 -14.36
CA MET A 16 27.69 18.10 -14.89
C MET A 16 27.88 16.67 -14.37
N TYR A 17 29.08 16.29 -13.93
CA TYR A 17 29.36 14.94 -13.40
C TYR A 17 29.04 14.77 -11.90
N ALA A 18 28.84 15.86 -11.16
CA ALA A 18 28.50 15.80 -9.73
C ALA A 18 27.00 15.58 -9.44
N GLN A 19 26.13 15.75 -10.43
CA GLN A 19 24.67 15.64 -10.24
C GLN A 19 24.09 14.25 -10.49
N GLN A 20 24.92 13.24 -10.77
CA GLN A 20 24.48 11.86 -10.91
C GLN A 20 24.89 10.99 -9.71
N GLN A 21 24.80 11.56 -8.51
CA GLN A 21 24.64 10.74 -7.30
C GLN A 21 23.27 10.08 -7.40
N LYS A 22 23.18 8.98 -8.15
CA LYS A 22 21.99 8.13 -8.21
C LYS A 22 21.74 7.72 -6.76
N ASN A 23 20.77 8.33 -6.11
CA ASN A 23 20.41 8.05 -4.74
C ASN A 23 20.15 6.54 -4.67
N ILE A 24 21.08 5.78 -4.08
CA ILE A 24 21.01 4.33 -4.09
C ILE A 24 19.89 3.99 -3.12
N GLU A 25 18.74 3.55 -3.64
CA GLU A 25 17.66 3.09 -2.77
C GLU A 25 18.07 1.77 -2.12
N HIS A 26 17.89 1.63 -0.80
CA HIS A 26 18.35 0.48 -0.02
C HIS A 26 17.21 -0.49 0.38
N PHE A 27 16.11 -0.52 -0.38
CA PHE A 27 14.99 -1.48 -0.23
C PHE A 27 15.40 -2.92 -0.58
N THR A 28 16.26 -3.50 0.24
CA THR A 28 16.93 -4.78 0.02
C THR A 28 16.34 -5.89 0.88
N VAL A 29 15.71 -5.54 2.00
CA VAL A 29 15.11 -6.51 2.91
C VAL A 29 13.67 -6.77 2.48
N ARG A 30 13.40 -7.97 1.98
CA ARG A 30 12.05 -8.41 1.63
C ARG A 30 11.31 -8.89 2.87
N VAL A 31 10.27 -8.17 3.27
CA VAL A 31 9.48 -8.46 4.47
C VAL A 31 8.20 -9.22 4.17
N ARG A 32 7.66 -9.12 2.95
CA ARG A 32 6.53 -9.93 2.45
C ARG A 32 6.72 -10.26 0.97
N GLU A 33 6.21 -11.40 0.55
CA GLU A 33 6.04 -11.78 -0.85
C GLU A 33 4.74 -12.57 -0.96
N GLU A 34 3.93 -12.22 -1.95
CA GLU A 34 2.70 -12.95 -2.30
C GLU A 34 2.65 -13.21 -3.79
N VAL A 35 2.01 -14.31 -4.15
CA VAL A 35 1.86 -14.78 -5.53
C VAL A 35 0.41 -15.18 -5.78
N GLY A 36 -0.16 -14.72 -6.89
CA GLY A 36 -1.55 -14.99 -7.23
C GLY A 36 -1.96 -14.28 -8.52
N ASP A 37 -3.10 -14.66 -9.08
CA ASP A 37 -3.60 -14.14 -10.36
C ASP A 37 -4.44 -12.87 -10.13
N LEU A 38 -3.82 -11.69 -10.22
CA LEU A 38 -4.47 -10.40 -9.89
C LEU A 38 -5.32 -9.87 -11.04
N ASN A 39 -4.93 -10.17 -12.29
CA ASN A 39 -5.61 -9.69 -13.49
C ASN A 39 -6.54 -10.74 -14.13
N LYS A 40 -6.63 -11.93 -13.54
CA LYS A 40 -7.50 -13.04 -13.95
C LYS A 40 -7.18 -13.59 -15.34
N ASP A 41 -5.91 -13.56 -15.73
CA ASP A 41 -5.45 -14.09 -17.02
C ASP A 41 -4.90 -15.53 -16.91
N GLY A 42 -4.95 -16.13 -15.72
CA GLY A 42 -4.44 -17.46 -15.41
C GLY A 42 -2.94 -17.51 -15.13
N LEU A 43 -2.24 -16.37 -15.15
CA LEU A 43 -0.83 -16.27 -14.81
C LEU A 43 -0.65 -15.83 -13.36
N GLN A 44 0.46 -16.28 -12.76
CA GLN A 44 0.77 -15.97 -11.37
C GLN A 44 1.56 -14.68 -11.29
N ASP A 45 0.90 -13.62 -10.84
CA ASP A 45 1.50 -12.31 -10.58
C ASP A 45 2.23 -12.31 -9.24
N LYS A 46 3.07 -11.30 -9.02
CA LYS A 46 3.91 -11.21 -7.83
C LYS A 46 3.75 -9.85 -7.14
N VAL A 47 3.58 -9.88 -5.83
CA VAL A 47 3.58 -8.70 -4.98
C VAL A 47 4.70 -8.82 -3.96
N ILE A 48 5.50 -7.75 -3.83
CA ILE A 48 6.65 -7.72 -2.94
C ILE A 48 6.56 -6.49 -2.04
N LEU A 49 6.75 -6.71 -0.74
CA LEU A 49 7.00 -5.63 0.21
C LEU A 49 8.45 -5.69 0.65
N THR A 50 9.15 -4.59 0.43
CA THR A 50 10.55 -4.42 0.85
C THR A 50 10.68 -3.30 1.87
N MET A 51 11.72 -3.35 2.68
CA MET A 51 12.05 -2.37 3.69
C MET A 51 13.47 -1.88 3.48
N ASP A 52 13.65 -0.56 3.64
CA ASP A 52 14.97 0.05 3.66
C ASP A 52 15.47 0.08 5.11
N THR A 53 16.28 -0.88 5.51
CA THR A 53 16.80 -0.96 6.89
C THR A 53 18.03 -0.09 7.12
N VAL A 54 18.49 0.67 6.11
CA VAL A 54 19.61 1.62 6.23
C VAL A 54 19.08 3.00 6.61
N ASP A 55 17.92 3.38 6.08
CA ASP A 55 17.21 4.59 6.49
C ASP A 55 16.70 4.47 7.95
N ALA A 56 16.93 5.51 8.75
CA ALA A 56 16.53 5.56 10.15
C ALA A 56 15.01 5.42 10.34
N GLN A 57 14.21 5.83 9.34
CA GLN A 57 12.76 5.69 9.39
C GLN A 57 12.28 4.27 9.05
N GLN A 58 13.13 3.46 8.40
CA GLN A 58 12.79 2.15 7.86
C GLN A 58 11.48 2.16 7.03
N PRO A 59 11.43 2.94 5.94
CA PRO A 59 10.27 2.99 5.07
C PRO A 59 10.04 1.65 4.36
N LEU A 60 8.79 1.42 3.97
CA LEU A 60 8.36 0.25 3.22
C LEU A 60 8.10 0.63 1.75
N LYS A 61 8.39 -0.29 0.83
CA LYS A 61 8.10 -0.13 -0.61
C LYS A 61 7.31 -1.33 -1.11
N LEU A 62 6.09 -1.05 -1.57
CA LEU A 62 5.21 -2.01 -2.22
C LEU A 62 5.53 -2.04 -3.72
N GLN A 63 5.69 -3.23 -4.28
CA GLN A 63 5.83 -3.44 -5.71
C GLN A 63 4.89 -4.55 -6.18
N ILE A 64 4.22 -4.33 -7.31
CA ILE A 64 3.34 -5.31 -7.93
C ILE A 64 3.83 -5.56 -9.36
N PHE A 65 3.98 -6.83 -9.71
CA PHE A 65 4.45 -7.27 -11.00
C PHE A 65 3.42 -8.20 -11.62
N LEU A 66 2.98 -7.88 -12.84
CA LEU A 66 2.11 -8.76 -13.61
C LEU A 66 2.96 -9.65 -14.52
N LEU A 67 2.69 -10.94 -14.53
CA LEU A 67 3.37 -11.89 -15.41
C LEU A 67 2.76 -11.78 -16.82
N GLN A 68 3.60 -11.48 -17.81
CA GLN A 68 3.15 -11.39 -19.19
C GLN A 68 3.19 -12.77 -19.88
N SER A 69 2.45 -12.92 -20.98
CA SER A 69 2.43 -14.14 -21.80
C SER A 69 3.81 -14.56 -22.32
N ASN A 70 4.73 -13.60 -22.50
CA ASN A 70 6.14 -13.84 -22.86
C ASN A 70 7.01 -14.30 -21.67
N ARG A 71 6.40 -14.63 -20.53
CA ARG A 71 7.04 -15.04 -19.27
C ARG A 71 7.92 -13.98 -18.59
N LYS A 72 7.80 -12.71 -18.97
CA LYS A 72 8.48 -11.59 -18.29
C LYS A 72 7.55 -10.94 -17.28
N LEU A 73 8.10 -10.57 -16.12
CA LEU A 73 7.40 -9.74 -15.15
C LEU A 73 7.42 -8.28 -15.60
N ARG A 74 6.26 -7.66 -15.69
CA ARG A 74 6.10 -6.21 -15.89
C ARG A 74 5.80 -5.57 -14.54
N LEU A 75 6.58 -4.57 -14.14
CA LEU A 75 6.24 -3.73 -12.99
C LEU A 75 4.97 -2.93 -13.31
N GLU A 76 3.91 -3.19 -12.56
CA GLU A 76 2.61 -2.53 -12.72
C GLU A 76 2.44 -1.38 -11.72
N PHE A 77 2.94 -1.56 -10.50
CA PHE A 77 2.84 -0.56 -9.45
C PHE A 77 4.10 -0.59 -8.57
N SER A 78 4.54 0.59 -8.13
CA SER A 78 5.61 0.75 -7.15
C SER A 78 5.41 2.03 -6.36
N SER A 79 5.37 1.95 -5.03
CA SER A 79 5.27 3.13 -4.17
C SER A 79 5.84 2.88 -2.77
N LYS A 80 6.33 3.96 -2.15
CA LYS A 80 6.79 4.01 -0.75
C LYS A 80 5.74 4.62 0.19
N GLU A 81 4.65 5.15 -0.37
CA GLU A 81 3.68 5.98 0.37
C GLU A 81 2.41 5.22 0.77
N VAL A 82 2.36 3.91 0.46
CA VAL A 82 1.19 3.05 0.75
C VAL A 82 1.09 2.76 2.25
N PHE A 83 2.22 2.64 2.93
CA PHE A 83 2.32 2.29 4.34
C PHE A 83 3.19 3.30 5.08
N ASN A 84 2.92 3.47 6.36
CA ASN A 84 3.77 4.26 7.23
C ASN A 84 5.16 3.59 7.38
N PRO A 85 6.23 4.39 7.57
CA PRO A 85 7.53 3.85 7.95
C PRO A 85 7.42 3.09 9.28
N GLN A 86 8.27 2.08 9.47
CA GLN A 86 8.25 1.29 10.72
C GLN A 86 8.76 2.09 11.93
N TYR A 87 9.61 3.10 11.67
CA TYR A 87 10.20 3.98 12.68
C TYR A 87 10.02 5.47 12.32
N PRO A 88 8.79 6.02 12.30
CA PRO A 88 8.60 7.46 12.04
C PRO A 88 9.44 8.30 13.00
N ASP A 89 10.14 9.31 12.47
CA ASP A 89 11.09 10.15 13.22
C ASP A 89 12.18 9.36 13.97
N GLY A 90 12.53 8.17 13.48
CA GLY A 90 13.53 7.27 14.08
C GLY A 90 13.06 6.55 15.34
N LYS A 91 11.76 6.59 15.67
CA LYS A 91 11.16 5.91 16.83
C LYS A 91 10.18 4.87 16.37
N TYR A 92 10.11 3.73 17.08
CA TYR A 92 9.17 2.67 16.75
C TYR A 92 7.74 3.20 16.72
N GLY A 93 7.07 3.07 15.58
CA GLY A 93 5.75 3.66 15.35
C GLY A 93 4.60 2.98 16.09
N GLY A 94 4.83 1.79 16.67
CA GLY A 94 3.79 1.00 17.33
C GLY A 94 3.18 -0.08 16.41
N ASP A 95 3.09 0.21 15.11
CA ASP A 95 2.40 -0.63 14.13
C ASP A 95 3.20 -1.89 13.76
N GLN A 96 2.49 -2.97 13.43
CA GLN A 96 3.11 -4.17 12.87
C GLN A 96 3.45 -3.95 11.39
N ILE A 97 4.48 -4.67 10.90
CA ILE A 97 4.75 -4.73 9.46
C ILE A 97 3.49 -5.22 8.73
N PRO A 98 2.96 -4.44 7.77
CA PRO A 98 1.75 -4.77 7.01
C PRO A 98 1.83 -6.15 6.37
N SER A 99 0.67 -6.77 6.20
CA SER A 99 0.54 -8.03 5.45
C SER A 99 -0.17 -7.78 4.13
N ILE A 100 0.07 -8.69 3.19
CA ILE A 100 -0.46 -8.64 1.84
C ILE A 100 -1.09 -10.01 1.61
N PHE A 101 -2.24 -10.04 0.95
CA PHE A 101 -2.88 -11.28 0.54
C PHE A 101 -3.40 -11.13 -0.90
N ILE A 102 -3.53 -12.25 -1.59
CA ILE A 102 -4.21 -12.33 -2.88
C ILE A 102 -5.34 -13.34 -2.76
N GLU A 103 -6.58 -12.87 -2.83
CA GLU A 103 -7.78 -13.70 -2.64
C GLU A 103 -8.79 -13.39 -3.75
N ASP A 104 -9.28 -14.43 -4.43
CA ASP A 104 -10.25 -14.35 -5.53
C ASP A 104 -9.88 -13.33 -6.64
N GLY A 105 -8.58 -13.19 -6.88
CA GLY A 105 -7.96 -12.24 -7.80
C GLY A 105 -8.08 -10.77 -7.37
N ASN A 106 -8.17 -10.52 -6.06
CA ASN A 106 -8.07 -9.20 -5.47
C ASN A 106 -6.80 -9.10 -4.61
N LEU A 107 -6.17 -7.94 -4.64
CA LEU A 107 -5.09 -7.58 -3.73
C LEU A 107 -5.70 -7.09 -2.41
N ILE A 108 -5.31 -7.68 -1.29
CA ILE A 108 -5.73 -7.23 0.04
C ILE A 108 -4.50 -6.72 0.79
N LEU A 109 -4.55 -5.46 1.20
CA LEU A 109 -3.56 -4.88 2.10
C LEU A 109 -4.11 -4.89 3.52
N TYR A 110 -3.32 -5.40 4.46
CA TYR A 110 -3.65 -5.45 5.89
C TYR A 110 -2.66 -4.64 6.70
N SER A 111 -3.18 -3.75 7.54
CA SER A 111 -2.40 -3.03 8.55
C SER A 111 -3.14 -3.04 9.89
N GLU A 112 -2.39 -3.03 10.98
CA GLU A 112 -2.92 -2.84 12.32
C GLU A 112 -2.29 -1.56 12.87
N ILE A 113 -3.12 -0.54 13.02
CA ILE A 113 -2.71 0.82 13.40
C ILE A 113 -3.56 1.25 14.59
N ASN A 114 -2.92 1.65 15.70
CA ASN A 114 -3.62 2.03 16.94
C ASN A 114 -4.67 0.99 17.38
N ASP A 115 -4.32 -0.30 17.37
CA ASP A 115 -5.19 -1.46 17.66
C ASP A 115 -6.43 -1.59 16.74
N VAL A 116 -6.46 -0.83 15.64
CA VAL A 116 -7.47 -0.95 14.58
C VAL A 116 -6.91 -1.79 13.46
N LYS A 117 -7.54 -2.94 13.22
CA LYS A 117 -7.23 -3.80 12.09
C LYS A 117 -7.93 -3.26 10.85
N GLN A 118 -7.16 -2.99 9.81
CA GLN A 118 -7.64 -2.36 8.58
C GLN A 118 -7.30 -3.23 7.38
N TYR A 119 -8.30 -3.47 6.54
CA TYR A 119 -8.18 -4.23 5.30
C TYR A 119 -8.62 -3.35 4.14
N TYR A 120 -7.81 -3.30 3.10
CA TYR A 120 -8.08 -2.58 1.85
C TYR A 120 -8.05 -3.56 0.70
N THR A 121 -9.20 -3.82 0.09
CA THR A 121 -9.33 -4.76 -1.03
C THR A 121 -9.34 -3.99 -2.35
N PHE A 122 -8.35 -4.25 -3.18
CA PHE A 122 -8.21 -3.68 -4.51
C PHE A 122 -8.49 -4.73 -5.58
N ARG A 123 -9.23 -4.32 -6.62
CA ARG A 123 -9.46 -5.13 -7.82
C ARG A 123 -8.70 -4.53 -8.98
N TYR A 124 -7.95 -5.36 -9.71
CA TYR A 124 -7.32 -4.91 -10.94
C TYR A 124 -8.36 -4.85 -12.07
N GLN A 125 -8.63 -3.66 -12.57
CA GLN A 125 -9.52 -3.42 -13.70
C GLN A 125 -9.13 -2.13 -14.42
N ASN A 126 -9.45 -2.02 -15.71
CA ASN A 126 -9.11 -0.84 -16.51
C ASN A 126 -7.62 -0.45 -16.44
N LYS A 127 -6.73 -1.44 -16.29
CA LYS A 127 -5.28 -1.27 -16.10
C LYS A 127 -4.91 -0.49 -14.84
N ASN A 128 -5.70 -0.61 -13.77
CA ASN A 128 -5.43 0.01 -12.48
C ASN A 128 -5.96 -0.85 -11.33
N PHE A 129 -5.42 -0.66 -10.13
CA PHE A 129 -5.93 -1.26 -8.90
C PHE A 129 -6.95 -0.30 -8.27
N GLU A 130 -8.23 -0.61 -8.42
CA GLU A 130 -9.33 0.20 -7.84
C GLU A 130 -9.73 -0.37 -6.48
N LEU A 131 -9.82 0.49 -5.47
CA LEU A 131 -10.26 0.12 -4.12
C LEU A 131 -11.76 -0.15 -4.13
N ILE A 132 -12.15 -1.38 -3.81
CA ILE A 132 -13.54 -1.83 -3.85
C ILE A 132 -14.15 -2.03 -2.46
N LYS A 133 -13.33 -2.33 -1.46
CA LYS A 133 -13.78 -2.57 -0.09
C LYS A 133 -12.75 -2.08 0.93
N ILE A 134 -13.27 -1.53 2.04
CA ILE A 134 -12.51 -1.33 3.28
C ILE A 134 -13.19 -2.11 4.40
N SER A 135 -12.43 -2.78 5.25
CA SER A 135 -12.90 -3.26 6.55
C SER A 135 -12.04 -2.68 7.67
N LYS A 136 -12.67 -2.10 8.69
CA LYS A 136 -12.04 -1.67 9.94
C LYS A 136 -12.61 -2.50 11.09
N ILE A 137 -11.76 -3.18 11.85
CA ILE A 137 -12.15 -3.99 13.01
C ILE A 137 -11.53 -3.36 14.25
N VAL A 138 -12.38 -3.05 15.23
CA VAL A 138 -12.01 -2.43 16.50
C VAL A 138 -12.48 -3.32 17.64
N TRP A 139 -11.59 -3.59 18.60
CA TRP A 139 -11.95 -4.21 19.88
C TRP A 139 -12.11 -3.13 20.95
N ASP A 140 -13.12 -3.26 21.80
CA ASP A 140 -13.44 -2.28 22.85
C ASP A 140 -12.59 -2.42 24.12
N GLY A 141 -11.62 -3.34 24.14
CA GLY A 141 -10.81 -3.63 25.32
C GLY A 141 -11.47 -4.56 26.33
N LYS A 142 -12.69 -5.05 26.06
CA LYS A 142 -13.47 -5.83 27.02
C LYS A 142 -14.01 -7.11 26.40
N ASP A 143 -15.08 -7.00 25.64
CA ASP A 143 -15.84 -8.16 25.16
C ASP A 143 -16.45 -7.94 23.79
N THR A 144 -16.33 -6.77 23.18
CA THR A 144 -17.03 -6.45 21.94
C THR A 144 -16.06 -6.12 20.83
N THR A 145 -16.21 -6.80 19.70
CA THR A 145 -15.55 -6.46 18.44
C THR A 145 -16.56 -5.80 17.51
N THR A 146 -16.22 -4.65 16.95
CA THR A 146 -17.03 -3.95 15.95
C THR A 146 -16.29 -3.95 14.62
N GLU A 147 -16.93 -4.49 13.60
CA GLU A 147 -16.46 -4.43 12.22
C GLU A 147 -17.29 -3.39 11.46
N THR A 148 -16.61 -2.41 10.89
CA THR A 148 -17.17 -1.46 9.93
C THR A 148 -16.68 -1.81 8.53
N GLN A 149 -17.60 -2.08 7.61
CA GLN A 149 -17.27 -2.37 6.22
C GLN A 149 -17.81 -1.28 5.30
N PHE A 150 -16.98 -0.83 4.36
CA PHE A 150 -17.35 0.08 3.28
C PHE A 150 -17.29 -0.71 1.97
N ASP A 151 -18.44 -0.99 1.37
CA ASP A 151 -18.56 -1.52 0.01
C ASP A 151 -18.63 -0.32 -0.94
N LEU A 152 -17.48 0.02 -1.55
CA LEU A 152 -17.35 1.22 -2.37
C LEU A 152 -18.01 1.03 -3.74
N VAL A 153 -18.20 -0.21 -4.19
CA VAL A 153 -18.91 -0.53 -5.43
C VAL A 153 -20.41 -0.26 -5.26
N LYS A 154 -20.99 -0.63 -4.11
CA LYS A 154 -22.40 -0.36 -3.79
C LYS A 154 -22.64 1.04 -3.20
N GLY A 155 -21.58 1.72 -2.76
CA GLY A 155 -21.67 2.98 -2.03
C GLY A 155 -22.37 2.80 -0.69
N GLU A 156 -22.01 1.75 0.07
CA GLU A 156 -22.67 1.40 1.32
C GLU A 156 -21.68 1.17 2.46
N LYS A 157 -22.00 1.73 3.63
CA LYS A 157 -21.32 1.45 4.90
C LYS A 157 -22.21 0.53 5.73
N THR A 158 -21.64 -0.53 6.26
CA THR A 158 -22.30 -1.42 7.23
C THR A 158 -21.46 -1.52 8.49
N GLU A 159 -22.12 -1.75 9.61
CA GLU A 159 -21.47 -1.91 10.90
C GLU A 159 -22.11 -3.08 11.65
N ASN A 160 -21.26 -4.00 12.10
CA ASN A 160 -21.64 -5.20 12.82
C ASN A 160 -20.83 -5.30 14.11
N SER A 161 -21.50 -5.46 15.24
CA SER A 161 -20.83 -5.69 16.53
C SER A 161 -21.13 -7.11 17.02
N LYS A 162 -20.09 -7.78 17.49
CA LYS A 162 -20.15 -9.13 18.04
C LYS A 162 -19.57 -9.16 19.45
N LEU A 163 -20.35 -9.70 20.37
CA LEU A 163 -19.90 -9.99 21.73
C LEU A 163 -19.07 -11.29 21.74
N LEU A 164 -17.99 -11.29 22.50
CA LEU A 164 -17.11 -12.44 22.68
C LEU A 164 -17.90 -13.62 23.24
N GLY A 165 -17.73 -14.81 22.64
CA GLY A 165 -18.49 -16.00 23.02
C GLY A 165 -19.96 -16.01 22.59
N SER A 166 -20.45 -14.98 21.89
CA SER A 166 -21.81 -14.96 21.36
C SER A 166 -21.85 -15.29 19.87
N GLU A 167 -22.80 -16.12 19.46
CA GLU A 167 -23.15 -16.31 18.04
C GLU A 167 -24.00 -15.16 17.48
N LYS A 168 -24.59 -14.33 18.36
CA LYS A 168 -25.48 -13.24 17.95
C LYS A 168 -24.68 -12.01 17.55
N THR A 169 -24.89 -11.54 16.33
CA THR A 169 -24.32 -10.29 15.81
C THR A 169 -25.37 -9.19 15.80
N LYS A 170 -25.05 -8.03 16.37
CA LYS A 170 -25.88 -6.82 16.25
C LYS A 170 -25.48 -6.09 14.97
N LYS A 171 -26.40 -5.97 14.02
CA LYS A 171 -26.17 -5.28 12.74
C LYS A 171 -26.89 -3.94 12.72
N LYS A 172 -26.19 -2.86 12.38
CA LYS A 172 -26.82 -1.57 12.09
C LYS A 172 -27.38 -1.57 10.67
N LYS A 173 -28.38 -0.73 10.41
CA LYS A 173 -28.88 -0.52 9.05
C LYS A 173 -27.76 0.05 8.18
N PRO A 174 -27.58 -0.42 6.95
CA PRO A 174 -26.60 0.15 6.03
C PRO A 174 -26.86 1.65 5.82
N THR A 175 -25.81 2.44 5.74
CA THR A 175 -25.86 3.86 5.36
C THR A 175 -25.24 4.06 3.98
N LYS A 176 -25.75 5.01 3.22
CA LYS A 176 -25.22 5.34 1.89
C LYS A 176 -23.97 6.20 2.00
N ILE A 177 -23.01 5.96 1.10
CA ILE A 177 -21.78 6.72 0.93
C ILE A 177 -21.84 7.37 -0.45
N ALA A 178 -21.57 8.68 -0.52
CA ALA A 178 -21.44 9.38 -1.78
C ALA A 178 -19.99 9.28 -2.30
N LEU A 179 -19.80 8.68 -3.47
CA LEU A 179 -18.51 8.57 -4.14
C LEU A 179 -18.67 9.02 -5.60
N LYS A 180 -17.77 9.89 -6.07
CA LYS A 180 -17.72 10.28 -7.48
C LYS A 180 -17.05 9.21 -8.35
N ALA A 181 -16.01 8.58 -7.82
CA ALA A 181 -15.23 7.51 -8.45
C ALA A 181 -14.56 6.65 -7.36
N LEU A 182 -14.16 5.44 -7.72
CA LEU A 182 -13.41 4.57 -6.81
C LEU A 182 -11.98 5.11 -6.64
N PRO A 183 -11.45 5.16 -5.40
CA PRO A 183 -10.03 5.41 -5.18
C PRO A 183 -9.17 4.36 -5.88
N THR A 184 -7.96 4.72 -6.24
CA THR A 184 -7.00 3.80 -6.87
C THR A 184 -5.77 3.67 -6.00
N LEU A 185 -5.04 2.57 -6.12
CA LEU A 185 -3.81 2.34 -5.39
C LEU A 185 -2.75 3.43 -5.67
N GLN A 186 -2.79 4.05 -6.86
CA GLN A 186 -1.92 5.16 -7.24
C GLN A 186 -2.15 6.43 -6.39
N ASN A 187 -3.39 6.64 -5.96
CA ASN A 187 -3.79 7.79 -5.14
C ASN A 187 -4.03 7.39 -3.67
N PHE A 188 -3.82 6.12 -3.35
CA PHE A 188 -3.97 5.60 -2.00
C PHE A 188 -2.73 6.01 -1.19
N ARG A 189 -2.95 6.93 -0.25
CA ARG A 189 -1.96 7.37 0.74
C ARG A 189 -2.52 7.09 2.12
N ASN A 190 -1.68 6.59 3.01
CA ASN A 190 -1.92 6.36 4.43
C ASN A 190 -3.34 5.82 4.79
N PRO A 191 -3.45 4.54 5.19
CA PRO A 191 -4.68 3.91 5.69
C PRO A 191 -5.54 4.73 6.66
N GLU A 192 -4.93 5.56 7.52
CA GLU A 192 -5.60 6.24 8.64
C GLU A 192 -6.74 7.19 8.23
N HIS A 193 -6.62 7.90 7.11
CA HIS A 193 -7.49 9.06 6.81
C HIS A 193 -8.45 8.89 5.63
N GLN A 194 -8.78 7.65 5.24
CA GLN A 194 -9.50 7.43 3.99
C GLN A 194 -11.00 7.85 4.03
N PHE A 195 -11.65 7.90 5.20
CA PHE A 195 -13.10 8.24 5.31
C PHE A 195 -13.52 8.84 6.68
N ASP A 196 -12.58 9.44 7.42
CA ASP A 196 -12.91 10.13 8.67
C ASP A 196 -13.48 11.53 8.41
#